data_AF-A0A2K6LYA3-F1
#
_entry.id   AF-A0A2K6LYA3-F1
#
_cell.length_a   1.000
_cell.length_b   1.000
_cell.length_c   1.000
_cell.angle_alpha   90.00
_cell.angle_beta   90.00
_cell.angle_gamma   90.00
#
_symmetry.space_group_name_H-M   'P 1'
#
loop_
_entity.id
_entity.type
_entity.pdbx_description
1 polymer ?
#
loop_
_entity_poly.entity_id
_entity_poly.type
_entity_poly.pdbx_seq_one_letter_code
_entity_poly.pdbx_strand_id
1 'polypeptide(L)'
;MSDILRELLCVSEKAANIARACRQQEALFQLLIEEKKEEEKNKKFAVDFKTLADVLVQEVIKQNMENKFPGLEKNIFGEESNEFTNDLGEKITLRLWNLPLWTSVCHHFNWCL
;
A
#
# COMPACT_ATOMS: atom_id res chain seq x y z
N MET A 1 14.24 -6.36 20.63
CA MET A 1 14.44 -6.80 19.22
C MET A 1 13.34 -7.74 18.74
N SER A 2 12.84 -8.67 19.57
CA SER A 2 11.70 -9.54 19.23
C SER A 2 10.45 -8.78 18.77
N ASP A 3 10.18 -7.62 19.35
CA ASP A 3 8.93 -6.89 19.07
C ASP A 3 8.91 -6.25 17.69
N ILE A 4 10.07 -5.77 17.21
CA ILE A 4 10.21 -5.23 15.85
C ILE A 4 10.00 -6.36 14.84
N LEU A 5 10.63 -7.52 15.04
CA LEU A 5 10.46 -8.67 14.16
C LEU A 5 9.01 -9.17 14.18
N ARG A 6 8.37 -9.23 15.35
CA ARG A 6 6.97 -9.62 15.48
C ARG A 6 6.05 -8.65 14.74
N GLU A 7 6.30 -7.35 14.85
CA GLU A 7 5.52 -6.37 14.11
C GLU A 7 5.76 -6.49 12.61
N LEU A 8 7.01 -6.67 12.17
CA LEU A 8 7.34 -6.90 10.76
C LEU A 8 6.59 -8.11 10.17
N LEU A 9 6.43 -9.19 10.95
CA LEU A 9 5.62 -10.34 10.55
C LEU A 9 4.11 -10.00 10.49
N CYS A 10 3.60 -9.21 11.42
CA CYS A 10 2.20 -8.79 11.39
C CYS A 10 1.89 -7.88 10.20
N VAL A 11 2.76 -6.91 9.91
CA VAL A 11 2.56 -5.96 8.81
C VAL A 11 2.85 -6.60 7.46
N SER A 12 3.71 -7.60 7.37
CA SER A 12 3.92 -8.36 6.13
C SER A 12 2.69 -9.18 5.76
N GLU A 13 2.00 -9.78 6.74
CA GLU A 13 0.72 -10.45 6.49
C GLU A 13 -0.36 -9.45 6.09
N LYS A 14 -0.39 -8.26 6.69
CA LYS A 14 -1.28 -7.17 6.25
C LYS A 14 -1.01 -6.75 4.80
N ALA A 15 0.25 -6.60 4.42
CA ALA A 15 0.66 -6.35 3.04
C ALA A 15 0.24 -7.48 2.08
N ALA A 16 0.42 -8.74 2.50
CA ALA A 16 -0.01 -9.90 1.72
C ALA A 16 -1.52 -9.91 1.50
N ASN A 17 -2.31 -9.50 2.50
CA ASN A 17 -3.76 -9.39 2.38
C ASN A 17 -4.19 -8.30 1.38
N ILE A 18 -3.49 -7.17 1.33
CA ILE A 18 -3.72 -6.14 0.30
C ILE A 18 -3.44 -6.72 -1.09
N ALA A 19 -2.30 -7.38 -1.26
CA ALA A 19 -1.94 -8.01 -2.53
C ALA A 19 -2.96 -9.08 -2.97
N ARG A 20 -3.49 -9.87 -2.04
CA ARG A 20 -4.58 -10.83 -2.31
C ARG A 20 -5.87 -10.11 -2.69
N ALA A 21 -6.26 -9.06 -1.98
CA ALA A 21 -7.47 -8.29 -2.27
C ALA A 21 -7.41 -7.66 -3.67
N CYS A 22 -6.26 -7.12 -4.08
CA CYS A 22 -6.06 -6.58 -5.42
C CYS A 22 -6.28 -7.64 -6.52
N ARG A 23 -6.02 -8.92 -6.24
CA ARG A 23 -6.23 -10.03 -7.20
C ARG A 23 -7.62 -10.66 -7.12
N GLN A 24 -8.24 -10.66 -5.94
CA GLN A 24 -9.53 -11.33 -5.70
C GLN A 24 -10.73 -10.44 -6.05
N GLN A 25 -10.58 -9.12 -5.97
CA GLN A 25 -11.63 -8.20 -6.35
C GLN A 25 -11.56 -7.91 -7.83
N GLU A 26 -12.58 -8.35 -8.57
CA GLU A 26 -12.65 -8.21 -10.04
C GLU A 26 -12.33 -6.79 -10.52
N ALA A 27 -12.87 -5.75 -9.85
CA ALA A 27 -12.61 -4.36 -10.21
C ALA A 27 -11.13 -3.96 -10.06
N LEU A 28 -10.45 -4.43 -9.01
CA LEU A 28 -9.02 -4.15 -8.80
C LEU A 28 -8.15 -5.03 -9.70
N PHE A 29 -8.59 -6.25 -9.96
CA PHE A 29 -7.90 -7.20 -10.82
C PHE A 29 -7.87 -6.73 -12.27
N GLN A 30 -8.98 -6.16 -12.77
CA GLN A 30 -9.01 -5.54 -14.11
C GLN A 30 -8.03 -4.38 -14.23
N LEU A 31 -7.86 -3.56 -13.17
CA LEU A 31 -6.86 -2.49 -13.14
C LEU A 31 -5.41 -3.02 -13.10
N LEU A 32 -5.17 -4.20 -12.53
CA LEU A 32 -3.87 -4.89 -12.58
C LEU A 32 -3.57 -5.51 -13.96
N ILE A 33 -4.61 -5.98 -14.66
CA ILE A 33 -4.47 -6.68 -15.93
C ILE A 33 -4.40 -5.72 -17.11
N GLU A 34 -4.92 -4.48 -16.97
CA GLU A 34 -5.13 -3.54 -18.08
C GLU A 34 -3.86 -3.39 -18.94
N GLU A 35 -3.76 -4.27 -19.95
CA GLU A 35 -2.66 -4.29 -20.88
C GLU A 35 -2.63 -2.91 -21.53
N LYS A 36 -1.43 -2.43 -21.83
CA LYS A 36 -1.26 -1.23 -22.64
C LYS A 36 -1.83 -1.49 -24.04
N LYS A 37 -3.16 -1.46 -24.20
CA LYS A 37 -3.83 -1.39 -25.49
C LYS A 37 -3.35 -0.11 -26.15
N GLU A 38 -2.66 -0.28 -27.27
CA GLU A 38 -1.91 0.77 -27.96
C GLU A 38 -2.80 1.88 -28.55
N GLU A 39 -4.12 1.72 -28.51
CA GLU A 39 -5.09 2.58 -29.19
C GLU A 39 -5.75 3.65 -28.30
N GLU A 40 -5.63 3.57 -26.96
CA GLU A 40 -6.08 4.63 -26.03
C GLU A 40 -4.91 5.19 -25.21
N LYS A 41 -3.95 5.83 -25.90
CA LYS A 41 -2.79 6.48 -25.26
C LYS A 41 -3.10 7.79 -24.52
N ASN A 42 -4.35 8.26 -24.51
CA ASN A 42 -4.64 9.66 -24.15
C ASN A 42 -5.35 9.91 -22.82
N LYS A 43 -5.62 8.91 -21.98
CA LYS A 43 -6.21 9.15 -20.64
C LYS A 43 -5.73 8.16 -19.57
N LYS A 44 -4.45 7.77 -19.65
CA LYS A 44 -3.84 6.96 -18.61
C LYS A 44 -3.29 7.92 -17.58
N PHE A 45 -3.80 7.83 -16.35
CA PHE A 45 -3.00 8.16 -15.18
C PHE A 45 -1.56 7.70 -15.49
N ALA A 46 -0.60 8.61 -15.46
CA ALA A 46 0.79 8.31 -15.83
C ALA A 46 1.45 7.23 -14.92
N VAL A 47 0.69 6.70 -13.95
CA VAL A 47 1.08 5.72 -12.95
C VAL A 47 0.28 4.45 -13.20
N ASP A 48 0.97 3.35 -13.47
CA ASP A 48 0.40 2.01 -13.58
C ASP A 48 -0.23 1.62 -12.22
N PHE A 49 -1.43 1.02 -12.21
CA PHE A 49 -2.08 0.57 -10.98
C PHE A 49 -1.18 -0.37 -10.16
N LYS A 50 -0.28 -1.09 -10.83
CA LYS A 50 0.79 -1.85 -10.18
C LYS A 50 1.65 -0.97 -9.25
N THR A 51 2.16 0.15 -9.76
CA THR A 51 2.97 1.09 -8.97
C THR A 51 2.17 1.65 -7.80
N LEU A 52 0.87 1.93 -8.00
CA LEU A 52 0.00 2.36 -6.90
C LEU A 52 -0.15 1.29 -5.80
N ALA A 53 -0.29 0.02 -6.18
CA ALA A 53 -0.38 -1.09 -5.24
C ALA A 53 0.94 -1.30 -4.48
N ASP A 54 2.08 -1.18 -5.17
CA ASP A 54 3.41 -1.30 -4.55
C ASP A 54 3.67 -0.16 -3.55
N VAL A 55 3.32 1.08 -3.90
CA VAL A 55 3.36 2.24 -2.98
C VAL A 55 2.42 2.06 -1.80
N LEU A 56 1.20 1.57 -2.02
CA LEU A 56 0.24 1.32 -0.95
C LEU A 56 0.77 0.32 0.07
N VAL A 57 1.35 -0.79 -0.39
CA VAL A 57 1.96 -1.80 0.48
C VAL A 57 3.12 -1.20 1.28
N GLN A 58 3.99 -0.45 0.62
CA GLN A 58 5.14 0.20 1.26
C GLN A 58 4.69 1.19 2.35
N GLU A 59 3.71 2.04 2.06
CA GLU A 59 3.19 3.02 3.02
C GLU A 59 2.44 2.37 4.19
N VAL A 60 1.74 1.25 3.97
CA VAL A 60 1.11 0.49 5.06
C VAL A 60 2.16 -0.03 6.02
N ILE A 61 3.23 -0.64 5.51
CA ILE A 61 4.31 -1.17 6.35
C ILE A 61 4.98 -0.03 7.11
N LYS A 62 5.35 1.04 6.39
CA LYS A 62 6.00 2.22 6.97
C LYS A 62 5.17 2.81 8.10
N GLN A 63 3.92 3.20 7.85
CA GLN A 63 3.08 3.81 8.88
C GLN A 63 2.79 2.88 10.07
N ASN A 64 2.58 1.59 9.85
CA ASN A 64 2.37 0.66 10.96
C ASN A 64 3.62 0.60 11.87
N MET A 65 4.81 0.52 11.28
CA MET A 65 6.07 0.50 12.02
C MET A 65 6.33 1.82 12.74
N GLU A 66 6.05 2.97 12.10
CA GLU A 66 6.17 4.30 12.70
C GLU A 66 5.24 4.49 13.90
N ASN A 67 3.97 4.06 13.78
CA ASN A 67 2.98 4.16 14.84
C ASN A 67 3.37 3.34 16.07
N LYS A 68 3.97 2.16 15.87
CA LYS A 68 4.36 1.27 16.98
C LYS A 68 5.75 1.57 17.54
N PHE A 69 6.66 2.05 16.71
CA PHE A 69 8.03 2.38 17.07
C PHE A 69 8.38 3.81 16.61
N PRO A 70 7.97 4.84 17.37
CA PRO A 70 8.31 6.22 17.05
C PRO A 70 9.82 6.41 16.92
N GLY A 71 10.27 7.10 15.87
CA GLY A 71 11.68 7.30 15.53
C GLY A 71 12.21 6.35 14.45
N LEU A 72 11.44 5.33 14.06
CA LEU A 72 11.81 4.40 12.99
C LEU A 72 11.52 4.96 11.59
N GLU A 73 10.71 6.02 11.47
CA GLU A 73 10.26 6.61 10.20
C GLU A 73 11.42 6.97 9.26
N LYS A 74 12.52 7.44 9.84
CA LYS A 74 13.70 7.90 9.08
C LYS A 74 14.59 6.77 8.60
N ASN A 75 14.30 5.54 9.03
CA ASN A 75 15.12 4.36 8.78
C ASN A 75 14.40 3.31 7.92
N ILE A 76 13.16 3.59 7.48
CA ILE A 76 12.39 2.74 6.57
C ILE A 76 12.49 3.33 5.17
N PHE A 77 13.22 2.62 4.30
CA PHE A 77 13.41 2.95 2.90
C PHE A 77 12.76 1.86 2.04
N GLY A 78 12.32 2.24 0.85
CA GLY A 78 11.75 1.33 -0.13
C GLY A 78 12.04 1.78 -1.55
N GLU A 79 11.64 0.95 -2.51
CA GLU A 79 11.86 1.18 -3.93
C GLU A 79 11.01 2.33 -4.46
N GLU A 80 9.77 2.44 -3.96
CA GLU A 80 8.78 3.34 -4.54
C GLU A 80 8.70 4.68 -3.81
N SER A 81 8.40 5.73 -4.57
CA SER A 81 8.07 7.04 -4.01
C SER A 81 6.57 7.10 -3.70
N ASN A 82 6.20 7.68 -2.56
CA ASN A 82 4.80 7.97 -2.26
C ASN A 82 4.30 9.26 -2.94
N GLU A 83 5.11 9.89 -3.79
CA GLU A 83 4.71 11.03 -4.62
C GLU A 83 4.37 10.58 -6.04
N PHE A 84 3.18 10.96 -6.50
CA PHE A 84 2.68 10.75 -7.85
C PHE A 84 2.50 12.10 -8.55
N THR A 85 2.51 12.10 -9.89
CA THR A 85 2.12 13.27 -10.69
C THR A 85 0.88 12.91 -11.48
N ASN A 86 -0.18 13.71 -11.38
CA ASN A 86 -1.40 13.50 -12.17
C ASN A 86 -1.29 14.07 -13.59
N ASP A 87 -2.31 13.86 -14.40
CA ASP A 87 -2.35 14.31 -15.80
C ASP A 87 -2.33 15.84 -15.96
N LEU A 88 -2.58 16.58 -14.88
CA LEU A 88 -2.51 18.05 -14.82
C LEU A 88 -1.12 18.55 -14.39
N GLY A 89 -0.17 17.65 -14.12
CA GLY A 89 1.17 17.98 -13.63
C GLY A 89 1.23 18.27 -12.13
N GLU A 90 0.15 18.02 -11.39
CA GLU A 90 0.08 18.24 -9.96
C GLU A 90 0.69 17.06 -9.21
N LYS A 91 1.46 17.37 -8.16
CA LYS A 91 2.03 16.35 -7.27
C LYS A 91 0.99 15.91 -6.24
N ILE A 92 0.75 14.61 -6.18
CA ILE A 92 -0.13 13.95 -5.22
C ILE A 92 0.75 13.10 -4.30
N THR A 93 0.77 13.40 -3.01
CA THR A 93 1.44 12.55 -2.01
C THR A 93 0.43 11.57 -1.42
N LEU A 94 0.68 10.28 -1.58
CA LEU A 94 -0.11 9.23 -0.95
C LEU A 94 0.23 9.17 0.53
N ARG A 95 -0.79 9.41 1.35
CA ARG A 95 -0.74 9.19 2.79
C ARG A 95 -1.95 8.39 3.21
N LEU A 96 -1.71 7.35 3.97
CA LEU A 96 -2.79 6.59 4.58
C LEU A 96 -3.29 7.36 5.80
N TRP A 97 -4.61 7.44 5.93
CA TRP A 97 -5.24 7.99 7.11
C TRP A 97 -5.39 6.89 8.14
N ASN A 98 -5.02 7.19 9.38
CA ASN A 98 -5.14 6.23 10.47
C ASN A 98 -6.62 6.11 10.86
N LEU A 99 -7.36 5.21 10.19
CA LEU A 99 -8.71 4.87 10.60
C LEU A 99 -8.61 3.85 11.76
N PRO A 100 -9.13 4.16 12.96
CA PRO A 100 -9.11 3.24 14.11
C PRO A 100 -9.93 1.96 13.88
N LEU A 101 -10.55 1.79 12.72
CA LEU A 101 -11.30 0.60 12.33
C LEU A 101 -10.39 -0.60 12.03
N TRP A 102 -9.14 -0.42 11.59
CA TRP A 102 -8.26 -1.57 11.30
C TRP A 102 -7.85 -2.34 12.56
N THR A 103 -7.60 -1.66 13.68
CA THR A 103 -7.31 -2.34 14.96
C THR A 103 -8.51 -3.16 15.45
N SER A 104 -9.73 -2.67 15.19
CA SER A 104 -10.97 -3.38 15.52
C SER A 104 -11.23 -4.59 14.60
N VAL A 105 -10.89 -4.48 13.31
CA VAL A 105 -11.03 -5.59 12.34
C VAL A 105 -9.99 -6.69 12.59
N CYS A 106 -8.75 -6.35 12.96
CA CYS A 106 -7.73 -7.34 13.31
C CYS A 106 -8.14 -8.21 14.52
N HIS A 107 -8.81 -7.62 15.52
CA HIS A 107 -9.33 -8.35 16.68
C HIS A 107 -10.49 -9.28 16.33
N HIS A 108 -11.33 -8.91 15.35
CA HIS A 108 -12.49 -9.72 14.96
C HIS A 108 -12.14 -10.87 14.00
N PHE A 109 -11.10 -10.70 13.17
CA PHE A 109 -10.69 -11.71 12.18
C PHE A 109 -9.50 -12.58 12.60
N ASN A 110 -8.97 -12.40 13.82
CA ASN A 110 -7.80 -13.16 14.31
C ASN A 110 -6.59 -13.04 13.35
N TRP A 111 -6.38 -11.84 12.81
CA TRP A 111 -5.26 -11.51 11.91
C TRP A 111 -4.03 -10.98 12.66
N CYS A 112 -4.10 -10.92 14.00
CA CYS A 112 -2.93 -10.79 14.84
C CYS A 112 -2.43 -12.19 15.21
N LEU A 113 -1.19 -12.50 14.87
CA LEU A 113 -0.41 -13.53 15.57
C LEU A 113 -0.18 -13.12 17.04
#